data_AF-A0A497BI09-F1
#
_entry.id   AF-A0A497BI09-F1
#
_cell.length_a   1.000
_cell.length_b   1.000
_cell.length_c   1.000
_cell.angle_alpha   90.00
_cell.angle_beta   90.00
_cell.angle_gamma   90.00
#
_symmetry.space_group_name_H-M   'P 1'
#
loop_
_entity.id
_entity.type
_entity.pdbx_description
1 polymer ?
#
loop_
_entity_poly.entity_id
_entity_poly.type
_entity_poly.pdbx_seq_one_letter_code
_entity_poly.pdbx_strand_id
1 'polypeptide(L)'
;MDASKLTNAWVDKCLTREQVYQYLAENIAPEIHREQPVELRHIAHLCHQLFLWTTKRVVLGDFLQAVVDDSLTRAIHAADYTNKTALWVYVAFLYNVAPSGWRKALKELEEET
;
A
#
# COMPACT_ATOMS: atom_id res chain seq x y z
N MET A 1 1.20 -16.87 2.50
CA MET A 1 0.22 -16.10 1.73
C MET A 1 0.85 -15.68 0.42
N ASP A 2 0.24 -15.99 -0.72
CA ASP A 2 0.81 -15.75 -2.05
C ASP A 2 0.33 -14.40 -2.62
N ALA A 3 1.20 -13.73 -3.38
CA ALA A 3 0.91 -12.45 -4.04
C ALA A 3 -0.30 -12.57 -4.97
N SER A 4 -0.39 -13.66 -5.75
CA SER A 4 -1.50 -13.89 -6.69
C SER A 4 -2.86 -13.91 -5.98
N LYS A 5 -2.93 -14.49 -4.77
CA LYS A 5 -4.16 -14.53 -3.96
C LYS A 5 -4.56 -13.13 -3.49
N LEU A 6 -3.60 -12.28 -3.12
CA LEU A 6 -3.90 -10.90 -2.75
C LEU A 6 -4.32 -10.06 -3.95
N THR A 7 -3.68 -10.24 -5.10
CA THR A 7 -4.08 -9.56 -6.34
C THR A 7 -5.52 -9.93 -6.71
N ASN A 8 -5.87 -11.22 -6.65
CA ASN A 8 -7.26 -11.65 -6.89
C ASN A 8 -8.23 -11.01 -5.88
N ALA A 9 -7.90 -11.01 -4.58
CA ALA A 9 -8.72 -10.36 -3.57
C ALA A 9 -8.85 -8.83 -3.78
N TRP A 10 -7.81 -8.18 -4.33
CA TRP A 10 -7.86 -6.78 -4.71
C TRP A 10 -8.85 -6.57 -5.86
N VAL A 11 -8.73 -7.35 -6.93
CA VAL A 11 -9.61 -7.29 -8.11
C VAL A 11 -11.06 -7.58 -7.73
N ASP A 12 -11.28 -8.57 -6.86
CA ASP A 12 -12.59 -8.95 -6.33
C ASP A 12 -13.13 -7.97 -5.26
N LYS A 13 -12.36 -6.92 -4.94
CA LYS A 13 -12.71 -5.87 -3.97
C LYS A 13 -12.98 -6.40 -2.55
N CYS A 14 -12.38 -7.53 -2.19
CA CYS A 14 -12.54 -8.18 -0.90
C CYS A 14 -11.25 -8.25 -0.07
N LEU A 15 -10.17 -7.60 -0.53
CA LEU A 15 -8.89 -7.56 0.19
C LEU A 15 -9.04 -6.95 1.59
N THR A 16 -8.57 -7.70 2.59
CA THR A 16 -8.60 -7.29 3.99
C THR A 16 -7.23 -6.86 4.49
N ARG A 17 -7.22 -5.99 5.51
CA ARG A 17 -5.99 -5.58 6.19
C ARG A 17 -5.19 -6.75 6.77
N GLU A 18 -5.88 -7.78 7.27
CA GLU A 18 -5.20 -8.95 7.85
C GLU A 18 -4.48 -9.78 6.78
N GLN A 19 -5.08 -9.94 5.60
CA GLN A 19 -4.40 -10.59 4.47
C GLN A 19 -3.16 -9.80 4.03
N VAL A 20 -3.25 -8.47 4.00
CA VAL A 20 -2.10 -7.59 3.73
C VAL A 20 -1.02 -7.80 4.79
N TYR A 21 -1.37 -7.74 6.07
CA TYR A 21 -0.44 -7.93 7.17
C TYR A 21 0.29 -9.29 7.10
N GLN A 22 -0.45 -10.39 6.90
CA GLN A 22 0.13 -11.72 6.75
C GLN A 22 1.09 -11.80 5.56
N TYR A 23 0.70 -11.22 4.43
CA TYR A 23 1.56 -11.19 3.26
C TYR A 23 2.85 -10.40 3.50
N LEU A 24 2.77 -9.22 4.12
CA LEU A 24 3.95 -8.43 4.45
C LEU A 24 4.87 -9.17 5.43
N ALA A 25 4.30 -9.78 6.47
CA ALA A 25 5.05 -10.50 7.49
C ALA A 25 5.80 -11.72 6.94
N GLU A 26 5.26 -12.37 5.92
CA GLU A 26 5.84 -13.60 5.38
C GLU A 26 6.77 -13.37 4.18
N ASN A 27 6.54 -12.31 3.38
CA ASN A 27 7.17 -12.19 2.05
C ASN A 27 7.94 -10.89 1.83
N ILE A 28 7.55 -9.78 2.46
CA ILE A 28 8.15 -8.47 2.17
C ILE A 28 9.04 -8.02 3.31
N ALA A 29 8.52 -8.00 4.54
CA ALA A 29 9.19 -7.44 5.71
C ALA A 29 9.14 -8.39 6.93
N PRO A 30 9.66 -9.63 6.81
CA PRO A 30 9.69 -10.58 7.93
C PRO A 30 10.54 -10.09 9.11
N GLU A 31 11.56 -9.27 8.86
CA GLU A 31 12.37 -8.63 9.90
C GLU A 31 11.57 -7.58 10.69
N ILE A 32 10.80 -6.72 10.03
CA ILE A 32 9.91 -5.77 10.71
C ILE A 32 8.85 -6.54 11.50
N HIS A 33 8.32 -7.65 10.99
CA HIS A 33 7.39 -8.48 11.75
C HIS A 33 8.00 -9.00 13.06
N ARG A 34 9.25 -9.48 12.99
CA ARG A 34 9.95 -10.07 14.13
C ARG A 34 10.32 -9.02 15.18
N GLU A 35 10.80 -7.86 14.75
CA GLU A 35 11.37 -6.86 15.64
C GLU A 35 10.34 -5.82 16.07
N GLN A 36 9.43 -5.44 15.17
CA GLN A 36 8.53 -4.30 15.32
C GLN A 36 7.12 -4.62 14.78
N PRO A 37 6.41 -5.63 15.34
CA PRO A 37 5.13 -6.10 14.80
C PRO A 37 4.02 -5.04 14.81
N VAL A 38 4.08 -4.08 15.75
CA VAL A 38 3.14 -2.95 15.80
C VAL A 38 3.34 -2.00 14.62
N GLU A 39 4.60 -1.72 14.25
CA GLU A 39 4.92 -0.93 13.06
C GLU A 39 4.46 -1.64 11.80
N LEU A 40 4.66 -2.96 11.71
CA LEU A 40 4.17 -3.73 10.55
C LEU A 40 2.64 -3.67 10.41
N ARG A 41 1.89 -3.65 11.52
CA ARG A 41 0.43 -3.46 11.47
C ARG A 41 0.04 -2.07 10.96
N HIS A 42 0.80 -1.04 11.31
CA HIS A 42 0.61 0.31 10.77
C HIS A 42 0.89 0.35 9.26
N ILE A 43 2.02 -0.22 8.83
CA ILE A 43 2.40 -0.31 7.42
C ILE A 43 1.33 -1.09 6.63
N ALA A 44 0.86 -2.23 7.14
CA ALA A 44 -0.21 -3.02 6.53
C ALA A 44 -1.52 -2.23 6.41
N HIS A 45 -1.84 -1.39 7.39
CA HIS A 45 -2.99 -0.50 7.32
C HIS A 45 -2.86 0.50 6.18
N LEU A 46 -1.69 1.12 6.00
CA LEU A 46 -1.43 2.06 4.90
C LEU A 46 -1.45 1.37 3.53
N CYS A 47 -0.90 0.16 3.40
CA CYS A 47 -1.05 -0.65 2.20
C CYS A 47 -2.53 -0.98 1.90
N HIS A 48 -3.35 -1.22 2.92
CA HIS A 48 -4.79 -1.42 2.75
C HIS A 48 -5.52 -0.13 2.35
N GLN A 49 -5.06 1.04 2.79
CA GLN A 49 -5.60 2.34 2.34
C GLN A 49 -5.40 2.53 0.83
N LEU A 50 -4.26 2.10 0.26
CA LEU A 50 -4.05 2.12 -1.20
C LEU A 50 -5.12 1.29 -1.93
N PHE A 51 -5.48 0.12 -1.39
CA PHE A 51 -6.59 -0.67 -1.90
C PHE A 51 -7.94 0.05 -1.80
N LEU A 52 -8.26 0.62 -0.64
CA LEU A 52 -9.53 1.31 -0.43
C LEU A 52 -9.66 2.56 -1.30
N TRP A 53 -8.57 3.28 -1.53
CA TRP A 53 -8.52 4.40 -2.44
C TRP A 53 -8.89 3.96 -3.88
N THR A 54 -8.26 2.90 -4.41
CA THR A 54 -8.57 2.42 -5.78
C THR A 54 -9.98 1.83 -5.93
N THR A 55 -10.57 1.25 -4.87
CA THR A 55 -11.82 0.49 -4.99
C THR A 55 -13.04 1.18 -4.41
N LYS A 56 -12.83 2.09 -3.46
CA LYS A 56 -13.89 2.79 -2.69
C LYS A 56 -13.72 4.31 -2.68
N ARG A 57 -12.75 4.85 -3.43
CA ARG A 57 -12.49 6.31 -3.53
C ARG A 57 -12.21 6.96 -2.17
N VAL A 58 -11.57 6.23 -1.26
CA VAL A 58 -11.10 6.79 0.01
C VAL A 58 -9.96 7.77 -0.25
N VAL A 59 -9.99 8.92 0.41
CA VAL A 59 -8.95 9.95 0.31
C VAL A 59 -7.65 9.45 0.93
N LEU A 60 -6.54 9.60 0.21
CA LEU A 60 -5.21 9.31 0.73
C LEU A 60 -4.65 10.53 1.47
N GLY A 61 -3.90 10.29 2.54
CA GLY A 61 -3.07 11.33 3.14
C GLY A 61 -1.86 11.66 2.27
N ASP A 62 -1.24 12.82 2.50
CA ASP A 62 -0.16 13.40 1.69
C ASP A 62 0.98 12.42 1.36
N PHE A 63 1.37 11.59 2.34
CA PHE A 63 2.39 10.57 2.15
C PHE A 63 2.00 9.54 1.09
N LEU A 64 0.85 8.88 1.26
CA LEU A 64 0.41 7.86 0.31
C LEU A 64 0.05 8.45 -1.04
N GLN A 65 -0.49 9.66 -1.08
CA GLN A 65 -0.73 10.38 -2.33
C GLN A 65 0.60 10.59 -3.07
N ALA A 66 1.65 11.05 -2.39
CA ALA A 66 2.96 11.21 -3.00
C ALA A 66 3.60 9.88 -3.47
N VAL A 67 3.34 8.77 -2.78
CA VAL A 67 3.79 7.43 -3.20
C VAL A 67 3.10 7.01 -4.50
N VAL A 68 1.80 7.24 -4.65
CA VAL A 68 1.07 6.89 -5.89
C VAL A 68 1.35 7.84 -7.05
N ASP A 69 1.64 9.12 -6.75
CA ASP A 69 2.06 10.15 -7.71
C ASP A 69 3.50 9.96 -8.23
N ASP A 70 4.22 8.93 -7.77
CA ASP A 70 5.63 8.68 -8.12
C ASP A 70 6.56 9.84 -7.72
N SER A 71 6.20 10.59 -6.67
CA SER A 71 6.95 11.75 -6.19
C SER A 71 7.75 11.42 -4.95
N LEU A 72 8.93 10.84 -5.14
CA LEU A 72 9.82 10.42 -4.04
C LEU A 72 10.11 11.56 -3.05
N THR A 73 10.45 12.75 -3.56
CA THR A 73 10.73 13.91 -2.72
C THR A 73 9.54 14.29 -1.83
N ARG A 74 8.33 14.35 -2.40
CA ARG A 74 7.11 14.63 -1.62
C ARG A 74 6.84 13.54 -0.60
N ALA A 75 7.02 12.27 -0.98
CA ALA A 75 6.80 11.13 -0.10
C ALA A 75 7.76 11.19 1.11
N ILE A 76 9.04 11.46 0.89
CA ILE A 76 10.02 11.61 1.97
C ILE A 76 9.69 12.80 2.87
N HIS A 77 9.24 13.93 2.31
CA HIS A 77 8.88 15.10 3.12
C HIS A 77 7.64 14.88 3.98
N ALA A 78 6.61 14.22 3.43
CA ALA A 78 5.33 13.98 4.12
C ALA A 78 5.37 12.80 5.10
N ALA A 79 6.33 11.88 4.96
CA ALA A 79 6.43 10.69 5.80
C ALA A 79 6.93 11.02 7.23
N ASP A 80 6.32 10.37 8.22
CA ASP A 80 6.91 10.24 9.55
C ASP A 80 8.13 9.28 9.52
N TYR A 81 8.77 9.08 10.67
CA TYR A 81 9.96 8.24 10.76
C TYR A 81 9.72 6.79 10.30
N THR A 82 8.65 6.15 10.78
CA THR A 82 8.29 4.76 10.42
C THR A 82 8.01 4.63 8.92
N ASN A 83 7.32 5.62 8.34
CA ASN A 83 6.98 5.61 6.92
C ASN A 83 8.21 5.88 6.02
N LYS A 84 9.17 6.66 6.49
CA LYS A 84 10.47 6.85 5.80
C LYS A 84 11.27 5.55 5.75
N THR A 85 11.38 4.85 6.87
CA THR A 85 12.16 3.60 6.94
C THR A 85 11.48 2.44 6.22
N ALA A 86 10.14 2.46 6.15
CA ALA A 86 9.34 1.45 5.47
C ALA A 86 8.96 1.81 4.02
N LEU A 87 9.54 2.86 3.42
CA LEU A 87 9.12 3.32 2.09
C LEU A 87 9.15 2.20 1.03
N TRP A 88 10.20 1.37 1.08
CA TRP A 88 10.40 0.23 0.20
C TRP A 88 9.28 -0.83 0.32
N VAL A 89 8.64 -0.95 1.49
CA VAL A 89 7.55 -1.91 1.72
C VAL A 89 6.33 -1.54 0.89
N TYR A 90 5.98 -0.25 0.81
CA TYR A 90 4.86 0.23 0.00
C TYR A 90 5.10 -0.01 -1.49
N VAL A 91 6.32 0.29 -1.96
CA VAL A 91 6.72 0.07 -3.36
C VAL A 91 6.68 -1.42 -3.70
N ALA A 92 7.25 -2.27 -2.84
CA ALA A 92 7.23 -3.71 -3.02
C ALA A 92 5.81 -4.27 -3.01
N PHE A 93 4.94 -3.79 -2.11
CA PHE A 93 3.53 -4.19 -2.08
C PHE A 93 2.80 -3.80 -3.37
N LEU A 94 2.93 -2.55 -3.83
CA LEU A 94 2.32 -2.10 -5.09
C LEU A 94 2.84 -2.89 -6.30
N TYR A 95 4.14 -3.16 -6.36
CA TYR A 95 4.74 -3.90 -7.47
C TYR A 95 4.25 -5.35 -7.53
N ASN A 96 4.16 -6.03 -6.38
CA ASN A 96 3.85 -7.45 -6.34
C ASN A 96 2.34 -7.74 -6.29
N VAL A 97 1.53 -6.83 -5.74
CA VAL A 97 0.12 -7.12 -5.41
C VAL A 97 -0.86 -6.29 -6.23
N ALA A 98 -0.57 -5.02 -6.51
CA ALA A 98 -1.55 -4.15 -7.15
C ALA A 98 -1.74 -4.54 -8.63
N PRO A 99 -3.00 -4.59 -9.13
CA PRO A 99 -3.28 -5.03 -10.50
C PRO A 99 -2.71 -4.03 -11.52
N SER A 100 -2.20 -4.49 -12.67
CA SER A 100 -1.46 -3.69 -13.67
C SER A 100 -2.14 -2.40 -14.17
N GLY A 101 -3.44 -2.21 -13.92
CA GLY A 101 -4.21 -1.01 -14.20
C GLY A 101 -4.42 -0.05 -13.03
N TRP A 102 -3.87 -0.29 -11.84
CA TRP A 102 -4.17 0.51 -10.64
C TRP A 102 -3.83 1.99 -10.80
N ARG A 103 -2.81 2.34 -11.61
CA ARG A 103 -2.48 3.73 -11.95
C ARG A 103 -3.52 4.40 -12.86
N LYS A 104 -4.37 3.66 -13.60
CA LYS A 104 -5.48 4.26 -14.37
C LYS A 104 -6.54 4.84 -13.44
N ALA A 105 -6.75 4.25 -12.27
CA ALA A 105 -7.64 4.79 -11.26
C ALA A 105 -7.20 6.19 -10.76
N LEU A 106 -5.91 6.54 -10.83
CA LEU A 106 -5.43 7.91 -10.57
C LEU A 106 -6.01 8.88 -11.60
N LYS A 107 -5.85 8.55 -12.88
CA LYS A 107 -6.27 9.42 -13.99
C LYS A 107 -7.78 9.65 -13.99
N GLU A 108 -8.55 8.59 -13.75
CA GLU A 108 -10.01 8.68 -13.66
C GLU A 108 -10.47 9.56 -12.50
N LEU A 109 -9.74 9.59 -11.38
CA LEU A 109 -10.04 10.49 -10.25
C LEU A 109 -9.66 11.94 -10.56
N GLU A 110 -8.53 12.18 -11.22
CA GLU A 110 -8.09 13.52 -11.65
C GLU A 110 -9.05 14.15 -12.67
N GLU A 111 -9.70 13.34 -13.51
CA GLU A 111 -10.68 13.82 -14.51
C GLU A 111 -12.08 14.11 -13.90
N GLU A 112 -12.36 13.62 -12.69
CA GLU A 112 -13.63 13.82 -11.99
C GLU A 112 -13.60 14.97 -10.95
N THR A 113 -12.44 15.61 -10.72
CA THR A 113 -12.25 16.72 -9.76
C THR A 113 -11.97 18.06 -10.45
#